data_AF-A0A0B2P2X2-F1
#
_entry.id   AF-A0A0B2P2X2-F1
#
_cell.length_a   1.000
_cell.length_b   1.000
_cell.length_c   1.000
_cell.angle_alpha   90.00
_cell.angle_beta   90.00
_cell.angle_gamma   90.00
#
_symmetry.space_group_name_H-M   'P 1'
#
loop_
_entity.id
_entity.type
_entity.pdbx_description
1 polymer ?
#
loop_
_entity_poly.entity_id
_entity_poly.type
_entity_poly.pdbx_seq_one_letter_code
_entity_poly.pdbx_strand_id
1 'polypeptide(L)'
;MSTDTSFPDHKLCGFLCAVLTLTPRDDTDTDIAFAERCEIFGEGGVVGFRTQNGVVLDPVLDSSQCGDSGSNKTKRRNKIGMVNGSMSVVHQLHAMVTRKFIKIDARVVCVEALPRIVVLVDVYVPVQVWSGWQFPRSGPVAGAIFHHLRFASSFSPSNSLYYV
;
A
#
# COMPACT_ATOMS: atom_id res chain seq x y z
N MET A 1 23.61 2.45 -7.23
CA MET A 1 23.19 3.68 -7.94
C MET A 1 22.14 4.36 -7.09
N SER A 2 22.42 5.57 -6.61
CA SER A 2 21.52 6.33 -5.75
C SER A 2 20.41 6.93 -6.62
N THR A 3 19.29 6.22 -6.71
CA THR A 3 18.07 6.77 -7.29
C THR A 3 17.43 7.68 -6.25
N ASP A 4 17.98 8.87 -6.10
CA ASP A 4 17.44 9.95 -5.27
C ASP A 4 16.09 10.36 -5.86
N THR A 5 15.03 9.67 -5.46
CA THR A 5 13.63 10.06 -5.68
C THR A 5 13.34 11.23 -4.77
N SER A 6 14.02 12.34 -5.05
CA SER A 6 13.78 13.63 -4.43
C SER A 6 12.36 14.05 -4.81
N PHE A 7 11.44 13.89 -3.87
CA PHE A 7 10.14 14.52 -3.92
C PHE A 7 10.30 15.89 -3.26
N PRO A 8 10.65 16.97 -4.00
CA PRO A 8 11.11 18.23 -3.39
C PRO A 8 10.06 18.84 -2.45
N ASP A 9 8.77 18.67 -2.77
CA ASP A 9 7.66 19.19 -1.97
C ASP A 9 7.10 18.17 -0.95
N HIS A 10 7.75 17.02 -0.78
CA HIS A 10 7.28 15.97 0.10
C HIS A 10 8.33 15.56 1.13
N LYS A 11 7.87 15.10 2.29
CA LYS A 11 8.72 14.58 3.36
C LYS A 11 8.37 13.13 3.63
N LEU A 12 9.40 12.34 3.95
CA LEU A 12 9.20 10.97 4.42
C LEU A 12 8.41 11.00 5.73
N CYS A 13 7.22 10.44 5.70
CA CYS A 13 6.34 10.30 6.86
C CYS A 13 6.72 9.05 7.65
N GLY A 14 6.99 7.97 6.94
CA GLY A 14 7.24 6.65 7.52
C GLY A 14 7.21 5.60 6.43
N PHE A 15 7.22 4.35 6.86
CA PHE A 15 7.26 3.21 5.96
C PHE A 15 6.35 2.08 6.44
N LEU A 16 5.96 1.20 5.52
CA LEU A 16 5.34 -0.08 5.84
C LEU A 16 6.04 -1.21 5.09
N CYS A 17 6.04 -2.41 5.67
CA CYS A 17 6.47 -3.63 4.99
C CYS A 17 5.23 -4.41 4.58
N ALA A 18 5.08 -4.68 3.29
CA ALA A 18 4.03 -5.51 2.74
C ALA A 18 4.62 -6.87 2.36
N VAL A 19 4.06 -7.95 2.90
CA VAL A 19 4.34 -9.31 2.44
C VAL A 19 3.37 -9.62 1.31
N LEU A 20 3.91 -9.91 0.14
CA LEU A 20 3.18 -10.17 -1.10
C LEU A 20 3.54 -11.56 -1.63
N THR A 21 2.64 -12.15 -2.40
CA THR A 21 2.87 -13.38 -3.15
C THR A 21 3.17 -13.07 -4.60
N LEU A 22 4.22 -13.69 -5.12
CA LEU A 22 4.51 -13.81 -6.53
C LEU A 22 3.58 -14.85 -7.14
N THR A 23 2.85 -14.48 -8.17
CA THR A 23 2.11 -15.42 -9.02
C THR A 23 2.97 -15.72 -10.26
N PRO A 24 3.64 -16.89 -10.36
CA PRO A 24 4.43 -17.22 -11.54
C PRO A 24 3.52 -17.26 -12.77
N ARG A 25 3.86 -16.52 -13.83
CA ARG A 25 3.16 -16.56 -15.12
C ARG A 25 4.10 -17.19 -16.13
N ASP A 26 3.99 -18.51 -16.27
CA ASP A 26 4.77 -19.40 -17.17
C ASP A 26 6.30 -19.40 -16.97
N ASP A 27 6.97 -20.38 -17.57
CA ASP A 27 8.39 -20.81 -17.48
C ASP A 27 9.47 -19.73 -17.68
N THR A 28 9.12 -18.45 -17.67
CA THR A 28 10.09 -17.36 -17.56
C THR A 28 10.62 -17.29 -16.14
N ASP A 29 11.94 -17.39 -16.02
CA ASP A 29 12.71 -17.14 -14.80
C ASP A 29 12.35 -15.74 -14.26
N THR A 30 11.39 -15.67 -13.34
CA THR A 30 11.02 -14.43 -12.65
C THR A 30 12.09 -14.09 -11.62
N ASP A 31 13.24 -13.65 -12.12
CA ASP A 31 14.32 -13.13 -11.29
C ASP A 31 13.92 -11.72 -10.82
N ILE A 32 13.30 -11.66 -9.64
CA ILE A 32 13.04 -10.39 -8.96
C ILE A 32 14.28 -10.03 -8.15
N ALA A 33 14.94 -8.96 -8.55
CA ALA A 33 16.16 -8.53 -7.90
C ALA A 33 15.88 -7.83 -6.56
N PHE A 34 16.82 -7.96 -5.62
CA PHE A 34 16.82 -7.12 -4.43
C PHE A 34 16.86 -5.63 -4.83
N ALA A 35 16.10 -4.81 -4.11
CA ALA A 35 15.88 -3.39 -4.38
C ALA A 35 15.21 -3.06 -5.72
N GLU A 36 14.65 -4.07 -6.43
CA GLU A 36 13.82 -3.80 -7.59
C GLU A 36 12.63 -2.94 -7.20
N ARG A 37 12.40 -1.88 -7.98
CA ARG A 37 11.33 -0.92 -7.72
C ARG A 37 9.98 -1.47 -8.16
N CYS A 38 8.97 -1.12 -7.37
CA CYS A 38 7.60 -1.51 -7.58
C CYS A 38 6.71 -0.27 -7.69
N GLU A 39 5.70 -0.37 -8.53
CA GLU A 39 4.64 0.62 -8.66
C GLU A 39 3.34 0.05 -8.13
N ILE A 40 2.58 0.86 -7.42
CA ILE A 40 1.21 0.50 -7.06
C ILE A 40 0.31 0.69 -8.28
N PHE A 41 -0.52 -0.30 -8.58
CA PHE A 41 -1.47 -0.23 -9.68
C PHE A 41 -2.89 -0.56 -9.19
N GLY A 42 -3.88 -0.08 -9.92
CA GLY A 42 -5.29 -0.40 -9.69
C GLY A 42 -6.01 -0.53 -11.03
N GLU A 43 -6.27 -1.77 -11.47
CA GLU A 43 -6.93 -2.05 -12.74
C GLU A 43 -8.01 -3.12 -12.56
N GLY A 44 -9.17 -2.94 -13.19
CA GLY A 44 -10.27 -3.92 -13.08
C GLY A 44 -10.81 -4.14 -11.67
N GLY A 45 -10.54 -3.22 -10.74
CA GLY A 45 -10.87 -3.34 -9.32
C GLY A 45 -9.80 -4.04 -8.49
N VAL A 46 -8.80 -4.67 -9.09
CA VAL A 46 -7.67 -5.31 -8.40
C VAL A 46 -6.59 -4.27 -8.14
N VAL A 47 -6.12 -4.18 -6.89
CA VAL A 47 -5.00 -3.31 -6.50
C VAL A 47 -3.85 -4.16 -5.97
N GLY A 48 -2.65 -3.92 -6.49
CA GLY A 48 -1.44 -4.64 -6.12
C GLY A 48 -0.17 -3.84 -6.41
N PHE A 49 0.97 -4.50 -6.30
CA PHE A 49 2.26 -3.94 -6.70
C PHE A 49 2.75 -4.64 -7.96
N ARG A 50 3.39 -3.89 -8.85
CA ARG A 50 3.98 -4.41 -10.07
C ARG A 50 5.43 -3.96 -10.15
N THR A 51 6.34 -4.87 -10.41
CA THR A 51 7.76 -4.52 -10.58
C THR A 51 7.98 -3.80 -11.91
N GLN A 52 9.14 -3.15 -12.09
CA GLN A 52 9.48 -2.50 -13.36
C GLN A 52 9.53 -3.48 -14.55
N ASN A 53 9.86 -4.74 -14.27
CA ASN A 53 9.85 -5.83 -15.26
C ASN A 53 8.44 -6.35 -15.58
N GLY A 54 7.39 -5.77 -14.99
CA GLY A 54 6.00 -6.13 -15.27
C GLY A 54 5.45 -7.28 -14.42
N VAL A 55 6.23 -7.79 -13.46
CA VAL A 55 5.79 -8.89 -12.58
C VAL A 55 4.79 -8.37 -11.56
N VAL A 56 3.64 -9.02 -11.45
CA VAL A 56 2.58 -8.64 -10.50
C VAL A 56 2.76 -9.37 -9.17
N LEU A 57 2.75 -8.59 -8.10
CA LEU A 57 2.83 -9.02 -6.71
C LEU A 57 1.46 -8.81 -6.05
N ASP A 58 0.85 -9.92 -5.65
CA ASP A 58 -0.48 -9.97 -5.08
C ASP A 58 -0.42 -9.98 -3.54
N PRO A 59 -1.38 -9.38 -2.82
CA PRO A 59 -1.47 -9.52 -1.37
C PRO A 59 -1.66 -10.99 -0.97
N VAL A 60 -0.99 -11.43 0.12
CA VAL A 60 -1.21 -12.76 0.69
C VAL A 60 -2.68 -12.86 1.15
N LEU A 61 -3.47 -13.70 0.48
CA LEU A 61 -4.79 -14.09 0.96
C LEU A 61 -4.60 -15.32 1.86
N ASP A 62 -4.58 -15.12 3.18
CA ASP A 62 -4.61 -16.25 4.11
C ASP A 62 -5.99 -16.93 3.99
N SER A 63 -6.03 -18.05 3.28
CA SER A 63 -7.20 -18.91 3.21
C SER A 63 -7.30 -19.80 4.45
N SER A 64 -7.47 -19.21 5.63
CA SER A 64 -7.95 -19.91 6.82
C SER A 64 -9.38 -19.44 7.15
N GLN A 65 -10.28 -20.41 7.14
CA GLN A 65 -11.74 -20.30 7.18
C GLN A 65 -12.28 -19.69 8.48
N CYS A 66 -13.45 -19.06 8.42
CA CYS A 66 -14.57 -19.30 9.34
C CYS A 66 -15.87 -18.79 8.67
N GLY A 67 -16.85 -19.69 8.52
CA GLY A 67 -18.08 -19.44 7.78
C GLY A 67 -19.02 -18.45 8.46
N ASP A 68 -19.88 -17.83 7.65
CA ASP A 68 -21.18 -17.38 8.13
C ASP A 68 -22.25 -17.81 7.13
N SER A 69 -23.01 -18.80 7.56
CA SER A 69 -24.28 -19.20 6.98
C SER A 69 -25.30 -18.14 7.35
N GLY A 70 -25.47 -17.09 6.53
CA GLY A 70 -26.33 -15.97 6.91
C GLY A 70 -26.84 -15.17 5.71
N SER A 71 -28.10 -15.40 5.35
CA SER A 71 -28.89 -14.68 4.34
C SER A 71 -28.76 -13.15 4.35
N ASN A 72 -28.52 -12.52 3.19
CA ASN A 72 -29.56 -11.77 2.48
C ASN A 72 -29.10 -11.15 1.15
N LYS A 73 -30.04 -11.13 0.21
CA LYS A 73 -29.95 -10.55 -1.14
C LYS A 73 -29.78 -9.04 -1.09
N THR A 74 -28.58 -8.52 -1.40
CA THR A 74 -28.46 -7.17 -1.97
C THR A 74 -27.21 -6.98 -2.81
N LYS A 75 -27.43 -6.79 -4.11
CA LYS A 75 -26.62 -6.05 -5.09
C LYS A 75 -25.10 -6.22 -5.01
N ARG A 76 -24.65 -7.20 -5.80
CA ARG A 76 -23.36 -7.33 -6.47
C ARG A 76 -22.78 -5.98 -6.94
N ARG A 77 -22.10 -5.25 -6.05
CA ARG A 77 -21.25 -4.10 -6.36
C ARG A 77 -19.95 -4.27 -5.58
N ASN A 78 -18.93 -4.74 -6.29
CA ASN A 78 -17.50 -4.70 -6.00
C ASN A 78 -17.09 -5.05 -4.56
N LYS A 79 -17.03 -6.36 -4.25
CA LYS A 79 -16.28 -6.89 -3.09
C LYS A 79 -14.75 -6.87 -3.29
N ILE A 80 -14.26 -6.32 -4.40
CA ILE A 80 -12.83 -6.33 -4.72
C ILE A 80 -12.15 -5.25 -3.86
N GLY A 81 -11.26 -5.70 -2.98
CA GLY A 81 -10.54 -4.87 -2.02
C GLY A 81 -11.07 -4.86 -0.59
N MET A 82 -12.21 -5.52 -0.32
CA MET A 82 -12.68 -5.75 1.05
C MET A 82 -12.06 -7.02 1.63
N VAL A 83 -11.20 -6.86 2.64
CA VAL A 83 -10.69 -7.94 3.49
C VAL A 83 -11.45 -7.86 4.81
N ASN A 84 -12.19 -8.92 5.15
CA ASN A 84 -13.00 -8.98 6.37
C ASN A 84 -13.97 -7.78 6.55
N GLY A 85 -14.60 -7.31 5.46
CA GLY A 85 -15.53 -6.18 5.48
C GLY A 85 -14.89 -4.78 5.47
N SER A 86 -13.55 -4.68 5.46
CA SER A 86 -12.80 -3.41 5.42
C SER A 86 -11.89 -3.32 4.20
N MET A 87 -11.61 -2.12 3.71
CA MET A 87 -10.64 -1.97 2.61
C MET A 87 -9.24 -2.35 3.06
N SER A 88 -8.51 -3.14 2.27
CA SER A 88 -7.11 -3.47 2.59
C SER A 88 -6.22 -2.22 2.57
N VAL A 89 -5.13 -2.23 3.36
CA VAL A 89 -4.16 -1.13 3.43
C VAL A 89 -3.62 -0.77 2.04
N VAL A 90 -3.39 -1.77 1.18
CA VAL A 90 -2.93 -1.57 -0.21
C VAL A 90 -3.97 -0.78 -1.03
N HIS A 91 -5.26 -1.08 -0.88
CA HIS A 91 -6.32 -0.32 -1.56
C HIS A 91 -6.45 1.11 -1.03
N GLN A 92 -6.34 1.29 0.29
CA GLN A 92 -6.33 2.62 0.90
C GLN A 92 -5.14 3.45 0.38
N LEU A 93 -3.95 2.83 0.32
CA LEU A 93 -2.73 3.44 -0.19
C LEU A 93 -2.89 3.86 -1.66
N HIS A 94 -3.40 2.97 -2.51
CA HIS A 94 -3.68 3.28 -3.91
C HIS A 94 -4.64 4.46 -4.06
N ALA A 95 -5.70 4.54 -3.24
CA ALA A 95 -6.63 5.67 -3.27
C ALA A 95 -5.94 7.00 -2.95
N MET A 96 -5.02 7.01 -1.99
CA MET A 96 -4.28 8.22 -1.60
C MET A 96 -3.26 8.64 -2.66
N VAL A 97 -2.54 7.68 -3.26
CA VAL A 97 -1.61 7.93 -4.36
C VAL A 97 -2.34 8.46 -5.60
N THR A 98 -3.46 7.82 -5.99
CA THR A 98 -4.26 8.22 -7.15
C THR A 98 -4.81 9.64 -6.99
N ARG A 99 -5.21 10.02 -5.78
CA ARG A 99 -5.70 11.36 -5.46
C ARG A 99 -4.57 12.38 -5.23
N LYS A 100 -3.31 11.98 -5.39
CA LYS A 100 -2.11 12.82 -5.19
C LYS A 100 -1.98 13.39 -3.79
N PHE A 101 -2.51 12.69 -2.79
CA PHE A 101 -2.39 13.09 -1.39
C PHE A 101 -1.08 12.63 -0.77
N ILE A 102 -0.49 11.57 -1.29
CA ILE A 102 0.81 11.04 -0.89
C ILE A 102 1.59 10.63 -2.13
N LYS A 103 2.89 10.48 -1.97
CA LYS A 103 3.77 9.76 -2.90
C LYS A 103 4.33 8.54 -2.18
N ILE A 104 4.68 7.52 -2.93
CA ILE A 104 5.31 6.32 -2.40
C ILE A 104 6.57 6.00 -3.20
N ASP A 105 7.54 5.39 -2.53
CA ASP A 105 8.65 4.68 -3.17
C ASP A 105 8.65 3.25 -2.62
N ALA A 106 8.40 2.27 -3.49
CA ALA A 106 8.27 0.87 -3.11
C ALA A 106 9.40 0.05 -3.72
N ARG A 107 10.07 -0.77 -2.91
CA ARG A 107 11.20 -1.62 -3.34
C ARG A 107 11.16 -2.99 -2.69
N VAL A 108 11.63 -3.99 -3.42
CA VAL A 108 11.80 -5.35 -2.90
C VAL A 108 12.97 -5.38 -1.91
N VAL A 109 12.76 -5.91 -0.70
CA VAL A 109 13.80 -5.97 0.35
C VAL A 109 14.12 -7.41 0.76
N CYS A 110 13.20 -8.36 0.60
CA CYS A 110 13.48 -9.76 0.91
C CYS A 110 12.67 -10.69 0.03
N VAL A 111 13.28 -11.81 -0.38
CA VAL A 111 12.60 -12.97 -0.95
C VAL A 111 12.75 -14.07 0.11
N GLU A 112 11.77 -14.19 1.01
CA GLU A 112 11.88 -15.08 2.17
C GLU A 112 11.77 -16.56 1.77
N ALA A 113 10.79 -16.88 0.94
CA ALA A 113 10.53 -18.22 0.45
C ALA A 113 9.54 -18.09 -0.70
N LEU A 114 9.99 -18.27 -1.95
CA LEU A 114 9.09 -18.24 -3.12
C LEU A 114 7.83 -19.09 -2.80
N PRO A 115 6.62 -18.51 -2.89
CA PRO A 115 6.26 -17.28 -3.60
C PRO A 115 6.25 -15.97 -2.76
N ARG A 116 6.70 -15.96 -1.50
CA ARG A 116 6.59 -14.79 -0.60
C ARG A 116 7.75 -13.80 -0.79
N ILE A 117 7.39 -12.55 -1.03
CA ILE A 117 8.29 -11.42 -1.23
C ILE A 117 7.89 -10.29 -0.28
N VAL A 118 8.87 -9.60 0.29
CA VAL A 118 8.68 -8.45 1.15
C VAL A 118 9.00 -7.18 0.38
N VAL A 119 8.02 -6.30 0.25
CA VAL A 119 8.15 -4.96 -0.33
C VAL A 119 8.16 -3.94 0.79
N LEU A 120 9.19 -3.12 0.84
CA LEU A 120 9.26 -1.94 1.69
C LEU A 120 8.67 -0.76 0.92
N VAL A 121 7.70 -0.09 1.52
CA VAL A 121 7.01 1.05 0.94
C VAL A 121 7.26 2.26 1.82
N ASP A 122 8.10 3.17 1.33
CA ASP A 122 8.32 4.48 1.93
C ASP A 122 7.17 5.41 1.52
N VAL A 123 6.53 6.04 2.50
CA VAL A 123 5.38 6.93 2.30
C VAL A 123 5.80 8.37 2.53
N TYR A 124 5.60 9.18 1.50
CA TYR A 124 5.90 10.59 1.46
C TYR A 124 4.62 11.40 1.40
N VAL A 125 4.58 12.48 2.15
CA VAL A 125 3.43 13.39 2.24
C VAL A 125 3.82 14.80 1.79
N PRO A 126 2.87 15.62 1.33
CA PRO A 126 3.14 17.03 1.07
C PRO A 126 3.64 17.75 2.33
N VAL A 127 4.64 18.63 2.18
CA VAL A 127 5.19 19.42 3.28
C VAL A 127 4.13 20.25 4.02
N GLN A 128 3.06 20.62 3.32
CA GLN A 128 1.93 21.39 3.86
C GLN A 128 1.22 20.65 5.01
N VAL A 129 1.19 19.31 4.97
CA VAL A 129 0.59 18.50 6.05
C VAL A 129 1.28 18.83 7.38
N TRP A 130 2.58 19.13 7.38
CA TRP A 130 3.35 19.39 8.61
C TRP A 130 3.07 20.79 9.18
N SER A 131 2.47 21.67 8.38
CA SER A 131 2.01 22.99 8.80
C SER A 131 0.52 23.01 9.21
N GLY A 132 -0.07 21.85 9.54
CA GLY A 132 -1.47 21.75 9.99
C GLY A 132 -2.49 21.55 8.87
N TRP A 133 -2.05 21.24 7.64
CA TRP A 133 -2.94 20.93 6.53
C TRP A 133 -3.55 19.53 6.71
N GLN A 134 -4.86 19.42 6.51
CA GLN A 134 -5.62 18.16 6.65
C GLN A 134 -5.93 17.54 5.29
N PHE A 135 -6.07 16.21 5.24
CA PHE A 135 -6.44 15.46 4.03
C PHE A 135 -7.93 15.67 3.66
N PRO A 136 -8.26 16.48 2.64
CA PRO A 136 -9.64 16.80 2.32
C PRO A 136 -10.38 15.53 1.88
N ARG A 137 -11.49 15.22 2.56
CA ARG A 137 -12.38 14.08 2.23
C ARG A 137 -11.69 12.71 2.26
N SER A 138 -10.49 12.62 2.83
CA SER A 138 -9.70 11.38 2.94
C SER A 138 -9.15 11.15 4.35
N GLY A 139 -9.60 11.93 5.34
CA GLY A 139 -9.18 11.82 6.74
C GLY A 139 -9.25 10.40 7.31
N PRO A 140 -10.39 9.68 7.24
CA PRO A 140 -10.48 8.31 7.74
C PRO A 140 -9.54 7.33 7.04
N VAL A 141 -9.36 7.48 5.72
CA VAL A 141 -8.47 6.64 4.91
C VAL A 141 -6.99 6.93 5.24
N ALA A 142 -6.64 8.21 5.38
CA ALA A 142 -5.32 8.65 5.79
C ALA A 142 -4.99 8.14 7.21
N GLY A 143 -5.92 8.28 8.15
CA GLY A 143 -5.78 7.78 9.52
C GLY A 143 -5.57 6.27 9.57
N ALA A 144 -6.32 5.50 8.78
CA ALA A 144 -6.14 4.05 8.69
C ALA A 144 -4.74 3.67 8.17
N ILE A 145 -4.25 4.33 7.12
CA ILE A 145 -2.88 4.07 6.61
C ILE A 145 -1.83 4.46 7.64
N PHE A 146 -1.94 5.65 8.23
CA PHE A 146 -0.95 6.16 9.18
C PHE A 146 -0.88 5.36 10.46
N HIS A 147 -1.98 4.71 10.86
CA HIS A 147 -1.96 3.74 11.95
C HIS A 147 -1.05 2.54 11.67
N HIS A 148 -0.89 2.16 10.40
CA HIS A 148 -0.04 1.04 9.99
C HIS A 148 1.40 1.46 9.63
N LEU A 149 1.71 2.75 9.58
CA LEU A 149 3.06 3.22 9.29
C LEU A 149 3.95 3.08 10.52
N ARG A 150 5.19 2.64 10.28
CA ARG A 150 6.29 2.90 11.18
C ARG A 150 6.84 4.27 10.84
N PHE A 151 6.62 5.22 11.73
CA PHE A 151 7.05 6.59 11.51
C PHE A 151 8.57 6.70 11.48
N ALA A 152 9.08 7.46 10.52
CA ALA A 152 10.48 7.85 10.52
C ALA A 152 10.71 8.80 11.71
N SER A 153 11.91 8.80 12.30
CA SER A 153 12.26 9.64 13.45
C SER A 153 12.02 11.15 13.24
N SER A 154 11.86 11.59 12.00
CA SER A 154 11.51 12.97 11.62
C SER A 154 10.00 13.28 11.63
N PHE A 155 9.13 12.29 11.85
CA PHE A 155 7.68 12.49 11.86
C PHE A 155 7.14 12.45 13.29
N SER A 156 6.86 13.64 13.82
CA SER A 156 6.04 13.81 15.02
C SER A 156 4.66 14.26 14.55
N PRO A 157 3.62 13.40 14.57
CA PRO A 157 2.27 13.89 14.39
C PRO A 157 1.99 14.84 15.55
N SER A 158 1.92 16.14 15.28
CA SER A 158 1.31 17.06 16.23
C SER A 158 -0.07 16.50 16.57
N ASN A 159 -0.39 16.45 17.86
CA ASN A 159 -1.57 15.79 18.48
C ASN A 159 -2.95 16.35 18.04
N SER A 160 -3.15 16.62 16.75
CA SER A 160 -4.35 17.24 16.17
C SER A 160 -4.89 16.42 14.99
N LEU A 161 -4.83 15.09 15.08
CA LEU A 161 -5.56 14.17 14.21
C LEU A 161 -6.73 13.47 14.92
N TYR A 162 -7.07 13.93 16.13
CA TYR A 162 -8.30 13.60 16.84
C TYR A 162 -9.03 14.93 17.09
N TYR A 163 -10.38 14.94 17.00
CA TYR A 163 -11.27 16.11 16.84
C TYR A 163 -11.30 16.61 15.39
N VAL A 164 -12.36 16.47 14.59
CA VAL A 164 -13.82 16.50 14.83
C VAL A 164 -14.54 15.55 13.87
#